data_AF-A0A5Q0BQW8-F1
#
_entry.id   AF-A0A5Q0BQW8-F1
#
_cell.length_a   1.000
_cell.length_b   1.000
_cell.length_c   1.000
_cell.angle_alpha   90.00
_cell.angle_beta   90.00
_cell.angle_gamma   90.00
#
_symmetry.space_group_name_H-M   'P 1'
#
loop_
_entity.id
_entity.type
_entity.pdbx_description
1 polymer ?
#
loop_
_entity_poly.entity_id
_entity_poly.type
_entity_poly.pdbx_seq_one_letter_code
_entity_poly.pdbx_strand_id
1 'polypeptide(L)'
;MGIRSFFTRHFVHQGCCDGWIVRRLSSKLKLDDSQKGRLRTVFEGLKQLRESTRQSWAGQRQDLFKVVGGERFDRNEALRIAHIQTALINESLPQLLDTFGDFYDHLNAEQRGRLRNVIAKRMDHGCCGR
;
A
#
# COMPACT_ATOMS: atom_id res chain seq x y z
N MET A 1 10.70 24.92 13.73
CA MET A 1 10.57 23.51 13.29
C MET A 1 10.33 23.51 11.78
N GLY A 2 11.27 23.02 10.99
CA GLY A 2 11.22 23.15 9.53
C GLY A 2 10.20 22.20 8.88
N ILE A 3 9.64 22.60 7.73
CA ILE A 3 8.71 21.81 6.90
C ILE A 3 9.27 20.40 6.56
N ARG A 4 10.60 20.24 6.58
CA ARG A 4 11.30 18.95 6.49
C ARG A 4 10.83 17.94 7.55
N SER A 5 10.51 18.39 8.77
CA SER A 5 10.04 17.55 9.87
C SER A 5 8.58 17.12 9.71
N PHE A 6 7.74 17.91 9.05
CA PHE A 6 6.31 17.61 8.87
C PHE A 6 6.09 16.49 7.84
N PHE A 7 6.70 16.62 6.66
CA PHE A 7 6.57 15.60 5.61
C PHE A 7 7.24 14.26 5.98
N THR A 8 8.37 14.31 6.69
CA THR A 8 9.07 13.09 7.13
C THR A 8 8.28 12.36 8.23
N ARG A 9 7.55 13.06 9.09
CA ARG A 9 6.80 12.46 10.20
C ARG A 9 5.44 11.88 9.81
N HIS A 10 4.81 12.36 8.73
CA HIS A 10 3.50 11.87 8.29
C HIS A 10 3.55 10.91 7.10
N PHE A 11 4.52 11.04 6.19
CA PHE A 11 4.59 10.17 5.01
C PHE A 11 5.61 9.01 5.12
N VAL A 12 6.37 8.90 6.21
CA VAL A 12 7.43 7.86 6.38
C VAL A 12 7.10 6.85 7.50
N HIS A 13 5.86 6.79 7.99
CA HIS A 13 5.46 5.79 9.00
C HIS A 13 4.76 4.55 8.44
N GLN A 14 4.88 4.27 7.15
CA GLN A 14 4.20 3.12 6.55
C GLN A 14 4.94 1.77 6.76
N GLY A 15 6.06 1.69 7.48
CA GLY A 15 6.98 0.53 7.43
C GLY A 15 6.58 -0.75 8.19
N CYS A 16 5.62 -0.71 9.12
CA CYS A 16 5.37 -1.87 9.99
C CYS A 16 4.16 -2.73 9.62
N CYS A 17 3.29 -2.25 8.72
CA CYS A 17 2.03 -2.92 8.46
C CYS A 17 2.21 -4.18 7.61
N ASP A 18 3.06 -4.17 6.58
CA ASP A 18 3.05 -5.24 5.56
C ASP A 18 3.55 -6.58 6.13
N GLY A 19 4.69 -6.57 6.85
CA GLY A 19 5.21 -7.76 7.54
C GLY A 19 4.34 -8.24 8.71
N TRP A 20 3.69 -7.31 9.42
CA TRP A 20 2.76 -7.66 10.50
C TRP A 20 1.48 -8.30 9.94
N ILE A 21 0.95 -7.79 8.82
CA ILE A 21 -0.24 -8.35 8.17
C ILE A 21 0.05 -9.78 7.73
N VAL A 22 1.19 -10.10 7.10
CA VAL A 22 1.51 -11.49 6.68
C VAL A 22 1.48 -12.45 7.87
N ARG A 23 2.21 -12.10 8.93
CA ARG A 23 2.39 -12.96 10.10
C ARG A 23 1.07 -13.13 10.86
N ARG A 24 0.26 -12.08 10.91
CA ARG A 24 -1.04 -12.06 11.59
C ARG A 24 -2.13 -12.75 10.76
N LEU A 25 -2.21 -12.53 9.44
CA LEU A 25 -3.16 -13.21 8.55
C LEU A 25 -2.87 -14.71 8.50
N SER A 26 -1.60 -15.09 8.28
CA SER A 26 -1.21 -16.50 8.20
C SER A 26 -1.56 -17.27 9.47
N SER A 27 -1.33 -16.64 10.64
CA SER A 27 -1.67 -17.21 11.95
C SER A 27 -3.19 -17.25 12.20
N LYS A 28 -3.94 -16.20 11.80
CA LYS A 28 -5.40 -16.13 12.02
C LYS A 28 -6.22 -17.00 11.07
N LEU A 29 -5.72 -17.23 9.85
CA LEU A 29 -6.41 -18.02 8.82
C LEU A 29 -6.11 -19.51 8.91
N LYS A 30 -5.10 -19.92 9.70
CA LYS A 30 -4.60 -21.32 9.74
C LYS A 30 -4.31 -21.83 8.32
N LEU A 31 -3.48 -21.10 7.59
CA LEU A 31 -3.12 -21.46 6.22
C LEU A 31 -2.21 -22.69 6.19
N ASP A 32 -2.37 -23.54 5.18
CA ASP A 32 -1.38 -24.57 4.85
C ASP A 32 -0.16 -23.95 4.13
N ASP A 33 0.85 -24.77 3.83
CA ASP A 33 2.11 -24.28 3.25
C ASP A 33 1.96 -23.81 1.79
N SER A 34 1.03 -24.40 1.02
CA SER A 34 0.70 -23.95 -0.34
C SER A 34 0.03 -22.58 -0.33
N GLN A 35 -0.96 -22.40 0.55
CA GLN A 35 -1.67 -21.14 0.75
C GLN A 35 -0.76 -20.03 1.28
N LYS A 36 0.19 -20.35 2.17
CA LYS A 36 1.22 -19.38 2.61
C LYS A 36 2.13 -18.96 1.46
N GLY A 37 2.48 -19.86 0.55
CA GLY A 37 3.27 -19.55 -0.64
C GLY A 37 2.58 -18.49 -1.51
N ARG A 38 1.30 -18.70 -1.81
CA ARG A 38 0.48 -17.74 -2.59
C ARG A 38 0.35 -16.39 -1.89
N LEU A 39 0.13 -16.42 -0.58
CA LEU A 39 0.06 -15.20 0.22
C LEU A 39 1.39 -14.41 0.15
N ARG A 40 2.55 -15.08 0.17
CA ARG A 40 3.85 -14.42 -0.01
C ARG A 40 3.98 -13.75 -1.38
N THR A 41 3.48 -14.38 -2.44
CA THR A 41 3.47 -13.78 -3.79
C THR A 41 2.67 -12.48 -3.83
N VAL A 42 1.48 -12.46 -3.22
CA VAL A 42 0.67 -11.23 -3.07
C VAL A 42 1.46 -10.15 -2.34
N PHE A 43 2.16 -10.51 -1.27
CA PHE A 43 2.96 -9.56 -0.51
C PHE A 43 4.17 -9.03 -1.26
N GLU A 44 4.85 -9.87 -2.04
CA GLU A 44 5.97 -9.38 -2.86
C GLU A 44 5.47 -8.38 -3.91
N GLY A 45 4.31 -8.64 -4.53
CA GLY A 45 3.66 -7.67 -5.43
C GLY A 45 3.33 -6.34 -4.74
N LEU A 46 2.75 -6.39 -3.53
CA LEU A 46 2.49 -5.18 -2.73
C LEU A 46 3.77 -4.43 -2.36
N LYS A 47 4.81 -5.16 -1.96
CA LYS A 47 6.10 -4.60 -1.58
C LYS A 47 6.78 -3.94 -2.79
N GLN A 48 6.73 -4.59 -3.95
CA GLN A 48 7.27 -4.05 -5.20
C GLN A 48 6.53 -2.78 -5.62
N LEU A 49 5.19 -2.78 -5.63
CA LEU A 49 4.39 -1.58 -5.92
C LEU A 49 4.77 -0.43 -4.97
N ARG A 50 4.90 -0.74 -3.69
CA ARG A 50 5.25 0.22 -2.67
C ARG A 50 6.67 0.77 -2.84
N GLU A 51 7.64 -0.08 -3.16
CA GLU A 51 9.02 0.33 -3.43
C GLU A 51 9.08 1.21 -4.68
N SER A 52 8.42 0.82 -5.77
CA SER A 52 8.30 1.62 -7.00
C SER A 52 7.66 2.97 -6.74
N THR A 53 6.57 3.00 -5.97
CA THR A 53 5.91 4.24 -5.55
C THR A 53 6.87 5.09 -4.72
N ARG A 54 7.55 4.51 -3.73
CA ARG A 54 8.52 5.22 -2.88
C ARG A 54 9.68 5.81 -3.68
N GLN A 55 10.22 5.07 -4.64
CA GLN A 55 11.28 5.52 -5.53
C GLN A 55 10.80 6.65 -6.44
N SER A 56 9.60 6.52 -7.01
CA SER A 56 8.96 7.57 -7.81
C SER A 56 8.78 8.86 -7.01
N TRP A 57 8.25 8.77 -5.78
CA TRP A 57 8.17 9.91 -4.86
C TRP A 57 9.54 10.50 -4.54
N ALA A 58 10.56 9.67 -4.33
CA ALA A 58 11.91 10.16 -4.06
C ALA A 58 12.48 10.97 -5.24
N GLY A 59 12.24 10.54 -6.48
CA GLY A 59 12.62 11.27 -7.70
C GLY A 59 11.85 12.59 -7.89
N GLN A 60 10.58 12.62 -7.51
CA GLN A 60 9.71 13.79 -7.69
C GLN A 60 9.69 14.76 -6.51
N ARG A 61 10.38 14.45 -5.42
CA ARG A 61 10.42 15.31 -4.22
C ARG A 61 10.90 16.73 -4.52
N GLN A 62 11.92 16.88 -5.36
CA GLN A 62 12.43 18.21 -5.72
C GLN A 62 11.39 19.00 -6.50
N ASP A 63 10.66 18.35 -7.40
CA ASP A 63 9.60 18.97 -8.19
C ASP A 63 8.42 19.41 -7.32
N LEU A 64 8.02 18.59 -6.34
CA LEU A 64 7.04 18.98 -5.33
C LEU A 64 7.49 20.18 -4.49
N PHE A 65 8.78 20.25 -4.13
CA PHE A 65 9.31 21.43 -3.45
C PHE A 65 9.24 22.68 -4.32
N LYS A 66 9.40 22.57 -5.65
CA LYS A 66 9.21 23.70 -6.57
C LYS A 66 7.75 24.13 -6.66
N VAL A 67 6.81 23.18 -6.71
CA VAL A 67 5.36 23.45 -6.73
C VAL A 67 4.91 24.28 -5.53
N VAL A 68 5.43 23.97 -4.34
CA VAL A 68 5.04 24.62 -3.08
C VAL A 68 5.95 25.80 -2.72
N GLY A 69 7.20 25.80 -3.18
CA GLY A 69 8.21 26.80 -2.86
C GLY A 69 8.22 28.05 -3.75
N GLY A 70 7.41 28.07 -4.82
CA GLY A 70 7.21 29.25 -5.65
C GLY A 70 6.30 30.30 -5.01
N GLU A 71 6.28 31.50 -5.59
CA GLU A 71 5.36 32.59 -5.18
C GLU A 71 3.88 32.21 -5.37
N ARG A 72 3.61 31.28 -6.29
CA ARG A 72 2.29 30.71 -6.53
C ARG A 72 2.38 29.19 -6.70
N PHE A 73 1.32 28.52 -6.30
CA PHE A 73 1.17 27.08 -6.48
C PHE A 73 1.02 26.72 -7.97
N ASP A 74 1.96 25.94 -8.50
CA ASP A 74 1.90 25.44 -9.88
C ASP A 74 0.99 24.19 -9.96
N ARG A 75 -0.25 24.42 -10.38
CA ARG A 75 -1.26 23.37 -10.54
C ARG A 75 -0.91 22.37 -11.64
N ASN A 76 -0.24 22.82 -12.70
CA ASN A 76 0.06 21.96 -13.85
C ASN A 76 1.13 20.95 -13.46
N GLU A 77 2.15 21.40 -12.74
CA GLU A 77 3.21 20.53 -12.25
C GLU A 77 2.70 19.56 -11.16
N ALA A 78 1.83 20.03 -10.27
CA ALA A 78 1.15 19.16 -9.29
C ALA A 78 0.33 18.05 -9.98
N LEU A 79 -0.43 18.40 -11.02
CA LEU A 79 -1.20 17.44 -11.81
C LEU A 79 -0.29 16.45 -12.54
N ARG A 80 0.83 16.90 -13.12
CA ARG A 80 1.81 16.02 -13.77
C ARG A 80 2.34 14.97 -12.80
N ILE A 81 2.71 15.38 -11.60
CA ILE A 81 3.20 14.49 -10.53
C ILE A 81 2.12 13.48 -10.13
N ALA A 82 0.88 13.93 -9.94
CA ALA A 82 -0.24 13.05 -9.64
C ALA A 82 -0.48 12.01 -10.75
N HIS A 83 -0.48 12.42 -12.03
CA HIS A 83 -0.64 11.52 -13.16
C HIS A 83 0.42 10.43 -13.22
N ILE A 84 1.69 10.76 -12.91
CA ILE A 84 2.77 9.77 -12.89
C ILE A 84 2.53 8.72 -11.79
N GLN A 85 2.09 9.13 -10.60
CA GLN A 85 1.75 8.18 -9.52
C GLN A 85 0.55 7.30 -9.90
N THR A 86 -0.48 7.89 -10.49
CA THR A 86 -1.67 7.16 -10.94
C THR A 86 -1.32 6.16 -12.05
N ALA A 87 -0.45 6.52 -12.99
CA ALA A 87 0.00 5.60 -14.05
C ALA A 87 0.72 4.37 -13.46
N LEU A 88 1.68 4.58 -12.55
CA LEU A 88 2.41 3.49 -11.88
C LEU A 88 1.49 2.51 -11.15
N ILE A 89 0.49 3.07 -10.45
CA ILE A 89 -0.52 2.26 -9.75
C ILE A 89 -1.38 1.50 -10.77
N ASN A 90 -1.89 2.17 -11.79
CA ASN A 90 -2.74 1.55 -12.82
C ASN A 90 -2.02 0.43 -13.59
N GLU A 91 -0.72 0.55 -13.82
CA GLU A 91 0.09 -0.48 -14.46
C GLU A 91 0.30 -1.72 -13.55
N SER A 92 0.44 -1.50 -12.23
CA SER A 92 0.75 -2.57 -11.28
C SER A 92 -0.50 -3.24 -10.68
N LEU A 93 -1.64 -2.54 -10.67
CA LEU A 93 -2.87 -3.00 -10.05
C LEU A 93 -3.43 -4.31 -10.63
N PRO A 94 -3.50 -4.50 -11.97
CA PRO A 94 -4.07 -5.72 -12.54
C PRO A 94 -3.35 -6.98 -12.05
N GLN A 95 -2.01 -6.99 -12.09
CA GLN A 95 -1.22 -8.13 -11.62
C GLN A 95 -1.41 -8.40 -10.13
N LEU A 96 -1.50 -7.34 -9.32
CA LEU A 96 -1.75 -7.50 -7.89
C LEU A 96 -3.16 -8.06 -7.61
N LEU A 97 -4.17 -7.63 -8.37
CA LEU A 97 -5.53 -8.14 -8.25
C LEU A 97 -5.61 -9.61 -8.68
N ASP A 98 -4.93 -9.99 -9.76
CA ASP A 98 -4.87 -11.38 -10.23
C ASP A 98 -4.24 -12.28 -9.17
N THR A 99 -3.07 -11.92 -8.64
CA THR A 99 -2.39 -12.71 -7.59
C THR A 99 -3.21 -12.79 -6.31
N PHE A 100 -3.94 -11.73 -5.95
CA PHE A 100 -4.85 -11.75 -4.81
C PHE A 100 -6.07 -12.63 -5.06
N GLY A 101 -6.65 -12.58 -6.27
CA GLY A 101 -7.75 -13.45 -6.70
C GLY A 101 -7.36 -14.92 -6.60
N ASP A 102 -6.19 -15.28 -7.14
CA ASP A 102 -5.64 -16.63 -7.04
C ASP A 102 -5.50 -17.11 -5.59
N PHE A 103 -5.00 -16.24 -4.70
CA PHE A 103 -4.92 -16.55 -3.27
C PHE A 103 -6.31 -16.77 -2.67
N TYR A 104 -7.25 -15.88 -2.95
CA TYR A 104 -8.61 -15.92 -2.41
C TYR A 104 -9.39 -17.17 -2.85
N ASP A 105 -9.24 -17.56 -4.11
CA ASP A 105 -9.91 -18.71 -4.68
C ASP A 105 -9.39 -20.03 -4.11
N HIS A 106 -8.14 -20.06 -3.67
CA HIS A 106 -7.56 -21.23 -2.98
C HIS A 106 -7.91 -21.32 -1.49
N LEU A 107 -8.63 -20.34 -0.92
CA LEU A 107 -9.13 -20.42 0.46
C LEU A 107 -10.43 -21.23 0.51
N ASN A 108 -10.61 -22.02 1.56
CA ASN A 108 -11.89 -22.68 1.83
C ASN A 108 -12.93 -21.69 2.40
N ALA A 109 -14.20 -22.12 2.48
CA ALA A 109 -15.30 -21.25 2.92
C ALA A 109 -15.09 -20.66 4.33
N GLU A 110 -14.55 -21.45 5.27
CA GLU A 110 -14.28 -21.01 6.64
C GLU A 110 -13.16 -19.96 6.67
N GLN A 111 -12.08 -20.18 5.92
CA GLN A 111 -10.96 -19.25 5.78
C GLN A 111 -11.40 -17.94 5.12
N ARG A 112 -12.23 -17.99 4.07
CA ARG A 112 -12.81 -16.79 3.44
C ARG A 112 -13.68 -16.00 4.43
N GLY A 113 -14.50 -16.68 5.23
CA GLY A 113 -15.30 -16.06 6.29
C GLY A 113 -14.42 -15.35 7.34
N ARG A 114 -13.35 -16.01 7.80
CA ARG A 114 -12.38 -15.41 8.71
C ARG A 114 -11.66 -14.20 8.10
N LEU A 115 -11.25 -14.28 6.84
CA LEU A 115 -10.61 -13.17 6.13
C LEU A 115 -11.53 -11.94 6.11
N ARG A 116 -12.79 -12.11 5.72
CA ARG A 116 -13.79 -11.03 5.72
C ARG A 116 -13.96 -10.41 7.11
N ASN A 117 -14.05 -11.23 8.16
CA ASN A 117 -14.15 -10.75 9.54
C ASN A 117 -12.91 -9.95 9.98
N VAL A 118 -11.71 -10.37 9.58
CA VAL A 118 -10.47 -9.64 9.88
C VAL A 118 -10.45 -8.29 9.17
N ILE A 119 -10.87 -8.25 7.89
CA ILE A 119 -10.95 -7.01 7.11
C ILE A 119 -12.00 -6.07 7.70
N ALA A 120 -13.21 -6.57 7.96
CA ALA A 120 -14.30 -5.80 8.57
C ALA A 120 -13.88 -5.15 9.90
N LYS A 121 -13.27 -5.93 10.81
CA LYS A 121 -12.75 -5.39 12.07
C LYS A 121 -11.71 -4.30 11.88
N ARG A 122 -10.88 -4.38 10.83
CA ARG A 122 -9.87 -3.35 10.55
C ARG A 122 -10.47 -2.09 9.96
N MET A 123 -11.51 -2.23 9.12
CA MET A 123 -12.24 -1.08 8.59
C MET A 123 -13.02 -0.36 9.68
N ASP A 124 -13.59 -1.12 10.64
CA ASP A 124 -14.30 -0.59 11.81
C ASP A 124 -13.35 0.13 12.80
N HIS A 125 -12.14 -0.40 13.00
CA HIS A 125 -11.07 0.27 13.75
C HIS A 125 -10.27 1.28 12.90
N GLY A 126 -10.94 2.06 12.05
CA GLY A 126 -10.31 3.00 11.13
C GLY A 126 -9.16 3.80 11.75
N CYS A 127 -8.15 4.13 10.93
CA CYS A 127 -6.99 4.94 11.30
C CYS A 127 -7.32 6.36 11.82
N CYS A 128 -8.60 6.68 12.05
CA CYS A 128 -9.09 7.71 12.96
C CYS A 128 -10.29 7.12 13.72
N GLY A 129 -10.17 6.97 15.04
CA GLY A 129 -11.19 6.35 15.89
C GLY A 129 -11.03 6.59 17.39
N ARG A 130 -10.43 7.72 17.79
CA ARG A 130 -10.89 8.65 18.83
C ARG A 130 -9.97 9.88 18.83
#